data_AF-A0A8T0HY13-F1
#
_entry.id   AF-A0A8T0HY13-F1
#
_cell.length_a   1.000
_cell.length_b   1.000
_cell.length_c   1.000
_cell.angle_alpha   90.00
_cell.angle_beta   90.00
_cell.angle_gamma   90.00
#
_symmetry.space_group_name_H-M   'P 1'
#
loop_
_entity.id
_entity.type
_entity.pdbx_description
1 polymer ?
#
loop_
_entity_poly.entity_id
_entity_poly.type
_entity_poly.pdbx_seq_one_letter_code
_entity_poly.pdbx_strand_id
1 'polypeptide(L)'
;MAAASSLAASSAFSSLCIRGSSERHECVRGLFTSSPSECKFVRYAGWAIPQRGVRGRLNPLWRRLSSPVKALDAGKETSAVSGVDGQQTWPIPQTIEEAIEQASGAVQRALSSGKRRQKLQLLLPVDQRQFNYLDTEPRDYPCGIGEEYLACAKMVGKILQAVSPSAKIEVRRIGEVDNEMDPVGLVYPSNKSIAAVVFPIAESLKQVRAIASKEENRPLLMINPQWRSSGQVVSDFGFGPWRRQAEEFVNSFENTYTLIEQRVGEASNVTSSSGGVVRILKCYPGDWQVHLMSSDGTDAVIGVFPAQPTYKEIETAVKEGRIRNPWKAAPRILGGSEPAPPPLPKSLSGALSDAQIEAMDTAEVRRALMALNLPSSGRMSTLKERLKEAQRNS
;
A
#
# COMPACT_ATOMS: atom_id res chain seq x y z
N MET A 1 -23.55 45.91 32.92
CA MET A 1 -24.35 45.50 34.09
C MET A 1 -24.10 44.03 34.34
N ALA A 2 -23.69 43.71 35.56
CA ALA A 2 -23.17 42.42 35.95
C ALA A 2 -24.27 41.51 36.55
N ALA A 3 -24.05 40.21 36.36
CA ALA A 3 -24.19 39.12 37.33
C ALA A 3 -25.56 38.66 37.87
N ALA A 4 -25.65 37.31 37.90
CA ALA A 4 -26.15 36.45 38.99
C ALA A 4 -27.67 36.36 39.20
N SER A 5 -28.29 35.25 39.63
CA SER A 5 -27.88 33.86 39.93
C SER A 5 -29.14 33.06 40.30
N SER A 6 -29.07 31.73 40.10
CA SER A 6 -29.63 30.65 40.95
C SER A 6 -31.15 30.45 41.08
N LEU A 7 -31.62 29.22 40.79
CA LEU A 7 -32.22 28.33 41.80
C LEU A 7 -32.40 26.90 41.28
N ALA A 8 -32.28 25.95 42.21
CA ALA A 8 -32.19 24.50 42.06
C ALA A 8 -33.54 23.78 42.27
N ALA A 9 -33.63 22.49 41.90
CA ALA A 9 -34.02 21.37 42.78
C ALA A 9 -34.44 20.07 42.03
N SER A 10 -34.01 18.92 42.61
CA SER A 10 -34.65 17.59 42.70
C SER A 10 -34.98 16.77 41.42
N SER A 11 -34.91 15.43 41.37
CA SER A 11 -34.61 14.37 42.36
C SER A 11 -34.55 12.97 41.68
N ALA A 12 -33.85 12.03 42.35
CA ALA A 12 -34.06 10.57 42.48
C ALA A 12 -33.93 9.60 41.27
N PHE A 13 -33.06 8.58 41.37
CA PHE A 13 -33.44 7.23 41.86
C PHE A 13 -32.23 6.26 42.02
N SER A 14 -32.22 5.62 43.20
CA SER A 14 -31.73 4.30 43.64
C SER A 14 -30.36 3.69 43.27
N SER A 15 -29.58 3.56 44.35
CA SER A 15 -28.60 2.53 44.70
C SER A 15 -29.20 1.12 44.78
N LEU A 16 -28.42 0.09 44.42
CA LEU A 16 -28.54 -1.25 44.97
C LEU A 16 -27.16 -1.83 45.32
N CYS A 17 -27.00 -2.19 46.59
CA CYS A 17 -25.84 -2.82 47.21
C CYS A 17 -25.80 -4.33 46.93
N ILE A 18 -24.61 -4.92 46.75
CA ILE A 18 -24.31 -6.31 47.18
C ILE A 18 -22.87 -6.36 47.76
N ARG A 19 -22.80 -6.71 49.06
CA ARG A 19 -21.64 -7.26 49.82
C ARG A 19 -21.24 -8.62 49.22
N GLY A 20 -20.01 -9.11 49.15
CA GLY A 20 -18.88 -9.06 50.07
C GLY A 20 -18.54 -10.47 50.56
N SER A 21 -17.38 -11.03 50.17
CA SER A 21 -16.63 -12.14 50.82
C SER A 21 -15.40 -12.44 49.93
N SER A 22 -14.15 -12.12 50.28
CA SER A 22 -13.29 -12.72 51.31
C SER A 22 -13.18 -14.25 51.20
N GLU A 23 -12.13 -14.74 50.55
CA GLU A 23 -11.38 -15.90 51.04
C GLU A 23 -9.95 -15.92 50.47
N ARG A 24 -8.98 -16.03 51.39
CA ARG A 24 -7.56 -16.26 51.14
C ARG A 24 -7.34 -17.77 51.07
N HIS A 25 -6.44 -18.24 50.22
CA HIS A 25 -5.64 -19.42 50.52
C HIS A 25 -4.20 -19.25 50.03
N GLU A 26 -3.29 -19.55 50.95
CA GLU A 26 -1.84 -19.52 50.82
C GLU A 26 -1.28 -20.69 50.00
N CYS A 27 -0.19 -20.38 49.28
CA CYS A 27 1.10 -21.07 49.24
C CYS A 27 1.14 -22.60 49.01
N VAL A 28 1.69 -23.02 47.86
CA VAL A 28 2.75 -24.06 47.81
C VAL A 28 3.76 -23.73 46.71
N ARG A 29 5.03 -23.68 47.11
CA ARG A 29 6.25 -23.62 46.28
C ARG A 29 6.42 -24.90 45.46
N GLY A 30 6.89 -24.77 44.22
CA GLY A 30 7.39 -25.89 43.42
C GLY A 30 8.40 -25.42 42.38
N LEU A 31 9.67 -25.31 42.80
CA LEU A 31 10.83 -25.29 41.89
C LEU A 31 10.97 -26.68 41.27
N PHE A 32 11.07 -26.75 39.94
CA PHE A 32 11.75 -27.85 39.26
C PHE A 32 12.66 -27.28 38.18
N THR A 33 13.93 -27.58 38.34
CA THR A 33 15.00 -27.45 37.35
C THR A 33 15.05 -28.74 36.52
N SER A 34 15.27 -28.63 35.21
CA SER A 34 16.21 -29.50 34.49
C SER A 34 16.41 -29.07 33.02
N SER A 35 17.64 -29.29 32.61
CA SER A 35 18.38 -28.88 31.41
C SER A 35 17.95 -29.65 30.12
N PRO A 36 18.35 -29.18 28.92
CA PRO A 36 17.86 -29.74 27.65
C PRO A 36 18.78 -30.84 27.11
N SER A 37 18.20 -31.86 26.48
CA SER A 37 18.96 -32.81 25.67
C SER A 37 18.15 -33.35 24.48
N GLU A 38 18.77 -33.19 23.31
CA GLU A 38 18.76 -34.08 22.14
C GLU A 38 17.43 -34.35 21.40
N CYS A 39 17.08 -33.45 20.47
CA CYS A 39 16.23 -33.80 19.33
C CYS A 39 17.08 -34.47 18.23
N LYS A 40 16.94 -35.79 18.08
CA LYS A 40 17.48 -36.56 16.96
C LYS A 40 16.58 -36.39 15.73
N PHE A 41 17.17 -35.88 14.65
CA PHE A 41 16.60 -35.87 13.30
C PHE A 41 16.46 -37.30 12.77
N VAL A 42 15.22 -37.74 12.51
CA VAL A 42 14.95 -38.95 11.72
C VAL A 42 14.64 -38.52 10.29
N ARG A 43 15.58 -38.82 9.37
CA ARG A 43 15.36 -38.77 7.92
C ARG A 43 14.52 -39.99 7.52
N TYR A 44 13.33 -39.78 6.99
CA TYR A 44 12.61 -40.80 6.23
C TYR A 44 12.92 -40.62 4.75
N ALA A 45 13.66 -41.58 4.20
CA ALA A 45 13.85 -41.79 2.76
C ALA A 45 13.09 -43.07 2.36
N GLY A 46 12.47 -43.02 1.18
CA GLY A 46 12.14 -44.20 0.39
C GLY A 46 10.75 -44.79 0.61
N TRP A 47 9.84 -44.46 -0.31
CA TRP A 47 8.76 -45.38 -0.69
C TRP A 47 8.79 -45.52 -2.20
N ALA A 48 9.43 -46.59 -2.66
CA ALA A 48 9.20 -47.18 -3.97
C ALA A 48 8.12 -48.26 -3.81
N ILE A 49 7.09 -48.23 -4.64
CA ILE A 49 6.08 -49.28 -4.74
C ILE A 49 5.85 -49.62 -6.22
N PRO A 50 5.60 -50.90 -6.54
CA PRO A 50 6.12 -51.56 -7.73
C PRO A 50 5.12 -51.68 -8.87
N GLN A 51 5.65 -51.98 -10.05
CA GLN A 51 4.86 -52.47 -11.17
C GLN A 51 4.35 -53.88 -10.89
N ARG A 52 3.05 -54.11 -11.05
CA ARG A 52 2.48 -55.36 -11.58
C ARG A 52 1.07 -55.11 -12.09
N GLY A 53 0.86 -55.48 -13.35
CA GLY A 53 -0.42 -55.40 -14.02
C GLY A 53 -1.39 -56.49 -13.60
N VAL A 54 -2.67 -56.17 -13.72
CA VAL A 54 -3.75 -57.16 -13.84
C VAL A 54 -4.70 -56.65 -14.92
N ARG A 55 -4.96 -57.53 -15.89
CA ARG A 55 -5.95 -57.37 -16.96
C ARG A 55 -7.35 -57.43 -16.36
N GLY A 56 -8.20 -56.46 -16.71
CA GLY A 56 -9.64 -56.53 -16.49
C GLY A 56 -10.38 -55.94 -17.70
N ARG A 57 -11.10 -56.79 -18.44
CA ARG A 57 -11.99 -56.41 -19.54
C ARG A 57 -13.25 -55.78 -18.96
N LEU A 58 -13.66 -54.61 -19.46
CA LEU A 58 -15.05 -54.17 -19.44
C LEU A 58 -15.42 -53.48 -20.77
N ASN A 59 -16.70 -53.63 -21.11
CA ASN A 59 -17.32 -53.56 -22.44
C ASN A 59 -17.39 -52.15 -23.09
N PRO A 60 -17.61 -52.10 -24.43
CA PRO A 60 -17.59 -50.87 -25.21
C PRO A 60 -19.02 -50.38 -25.52
N LEU A 61 -19.42 -49.25 -24.94
CA LEU A 61 -20.55 -48.45 -25.44
C LEU A 61 -20.17 -46.98 -25.25
N TRP A 62 -20.56 -46.15 -26.21
CA TRP A 62 -20.21 -44.73 -26.42
C TRP A 62 -18.98 -44.46 -27.31
N ARG A 63 -19.12 -44.81 -28.60
CA ARG A 63 -18.45 -44.13 -29.73
C ARG A 63 -19.48 -43.26 -30.46
N ARG A 64 -18.99 -42.11 -31.00
CA ARG A 64 -19.66 -41.04 -31.76
C ARG A 64 -20.31 -40.00 -30.83
N LEU A 65 -19.82 -38.76 -30.73
CA LEU A 65 -19.54 -37.83 -31.82
C LEU A 65 -18.16 -37.17 -31.67
N SER A 66 -17.30 -37.38 -32.65
CA SER A 66 -16.11 -36.56 -32.90
C SER A 66 -16.24 -35.96 -34.30
N SER A 67 -16.27 -34.64 -34.37
CA SER A 67 -15.91 -33.86 -35.56
C SER A 67 -15.38 -32.50 -35.11
N PRO A 68 -14.47 -31.91 -35.89
CA PRO A 68 -13.36 -31.14 -35.37
C PRO A 68 -13.72 -29.65 -35.29
N VAL A 69 -13.64 -29.06 -34.10
CA VAL A 69 -13.56 -27.60 -34.02
C VAL A 69 -12.09 -27.22 -34.12
N LYS A 70 -11.79 -26.55 -35.23
CA LYS A 70 -10.51 -25.97 -35.60
C LYS A 70 -9.83 -25.32 -34.39
N ALA A 71 -8.58 -25.73 -34.16
CA ALA A 71 -7.60 -24.93 -33.46
C ALA A 71 -7.47 -23.60 -34.21
N LEU A 72 -8.01 -22.54 -33.63
CA LEU A 72 -7.62 -21.18 -33.95
C LEU A 72 -6.45 -20.86 -33.02
N ASP A 73 -5.25 -21.05 -33.56
CA ASP A 73 -4.09 -20.26 -33.17
C ASP A 73 -4.49 -18.78 -33.23
N ALA A 74 -4.73 -18.20 -32.07
CA ALA A 74 -4.68 -16.77 -31.88
C ALA A 74 -3.52 -16.51 -30.93
N GLY A 75 -2.32 -16.58 -31.50
CA GLY A 75 -1.16 -15.86 -30.96
C GLY A 75 -1.55 -14.39 -30.85
N LYS A 76 -2.03 -14.00 -29.68
CA LYS A 76 -2.18 -12.59 -29.33
C LYS A 76 -0.81 -12.14 -28.85
N GLU A 77 0.05 -11.82 -29.82
CA GLU A 77 1.14 -10.88 -29.60
C GLU A 77 0.51 -9.60 -29.05
N THR A 78 0.55 -9.41 -27.73
CA THR A 78 0.33 -8.12 -27.10
C THR A 78 1.60 -7.29 -27.29
N SER A 79 1.87 -6.93 -28.54
CA SER A 79 2.83 -5.90 -28.90
C SER A 79 2.06 -4.59 -29.02
N ALA A 80 2.03 -3.82 -27.94
CA ALA A 80 1.85 -2.37 -28.00
C ALA A 80 2.19 -1.76 -26.64
N VAL A 81 3.49 -1.52 -26.40
CA VAL A 81 3.89 -0.35 -25.61
C VAL A 81 3.46 0.84 -26.48
N SER A 82 2.22 1.29 -26.28
CA SER A 82 1.67 2.41 -27.04
C SER A 82 2.37 3.69 -26.58
N GLY A 83 2.69 4.56 -27.54
CA GLY A 83 3.33 5.84 -27.28
C GLY A 83 2.52 6.67 -26.28
N VAL A 84 3.24 7.43 -25.44
CA VAL A 84 2.68 8.25 -24.36
C VAL A 84 1.88 9.46 -24.89
N ASP A 85 1.88 9.70 -26.20
CA ASP A 85 1.23 10.84 -26.82
C ASP A 85 -0.29 10.66 -26.92
N GLY A 86 -1.03 11.36 -26.05
CA GLY A 86 -2.49 11.54 -26.13
C GLY A 86 -3.31 10.78 -25.08
N GLN A 87 -2.71 9.94 -24.25
CA GLN A 87 -3.40 9.33 -23.10
C GLN A 87 -3.31 10.22 -21.86
N GLN A 88 -4.39 10.29 -21.08
CA GLN A 88 -4.43 11.05 -19.82
C GLN A 88 -3.44 10.44 -18.82
N THR A 89 -2.32 11.11 -18.60
CA THR A 89 -1.33 10.74 -17.58
C THR A 89 -1.57 11.50 -16.28
N TRP A 90 -1.14 10.90 -15.16
CA TRP A 90 -1.23 11.48 -13.83
C TRP A 90 0.17 11.48 -13.22
N PRO A 91 0.62 12.59 -12.60
CA PRO A 91 1.94 12.65 -12.00
C PRO A 91 2.00 11.74 -10.75
N ILE A 92 3.17 11.20 -10.45
CA ILE A 92 3.41 10.53 -9.16
C ILE A 92 3.37 11.58 -8.05
N PRO A 93 2.58 11.38 -6.99
CA PRO A 93 2.60 12.28 -5.84
C PRO A 93 3.97 12.27 -5.18
N GLN A 94 4.50 13.46 -4.93
CA GLN A 94 5.82 13.69 -4.35
C GLN A 94 5.75 13.73 -2.82
N THR A 95 4.57 14.02 -2.27
CA THR A 95 4.31 14.07 -0.83
C THR A 95 3.12 13.20 -0.43
N ILE A 96 2.98 12.99 0.88
CA ILE A 96 1.85 12.25 1.46
C ILE A 96 0.55 13.02 1.21
N GLU A 97 0.59 14.34 1.33
CA GLU A 97 -0.54 15.25 1.12
C GLU A 97 -1.01 15.20 -0.34
N GLU A 98 -0.08 15.25 -1.30
CA GLU A 98 -0.39 15.09 -2.73
C GLU A 98 -1.00 13.71 -3.02
N ALA A 99 -0.51 12.65 -2.37
CA ALA A 99 -1.07 11.31 -2.52
C ALA A 99 -2.51 11.23 -1.98
N ILE A 100 -2.79 11.86 -0.84
CA ILE A 100 -4.13 11.96 -0.25
C ILE A 100 -5.07 12.78 -1.16
N GLU A 101 -4.61 13.92 -1.68
CA GLU A 101 -5.37 14.76 -2.60
C GLU A 101 -5.70 14.00 -3.89
N GLN A 102 -4.71 13.36 -4.50
CA GLN A 102 -4.90 12.58 -5.73
C GLN A 102 -5.86 11.40 -5.52
N ALA A 103 -5.71 10.66 -4.42
CA ALA A 103 -6.59 9.55 -4.08
C ALA A 103 -8.03 10.00 -3.79
N SER A 104 -8.21 11.07 -3.01
CA SER A 104 -9.54 11.62 -2.71
C SER A 104 -10.23 12.17 -3.97
N GLY A 105 -9.49 12.85 -4.85
CA GLY A 105 -10.00 13.29 -6.15
C GLY A 105 -10.43 12.12 -7.03
N ALA A 106 -9.68 11.02 -7.06
CA ALA A 106 -10.05 9.81 -7.79
C ALA A 106 -11.35 9.19 -7.24
N VAL A 107 -11.49 9.12 -5.91
CA VAL A 107 -12.70 8.64 -5.25
C VAL A 107 -13.91 9.51 -5.58
N GLN A 108 -13.79 10.83 -5.49
CA GLN A 108 -14.88 11.76 -5.82
C GLN A 108 -15.31 11.64 -7.29
N ARG A 109 -14.35 11.56 -8.22
CA ARG A 109 -14.66 11.32 -9.65
C ARG A 109 -15.40 10.00 -9.84
N ALA A 110 -14.92 8.91 -9.25
CA ALA A 110 -15.59 7.61 -9.34
C ALA A 110 -17.01 7.64 -8.74
N LEU A 111 -17.20 8.31 -7.59
CA LEU A 111 -18.51 8.50 -6.99
C LEU A 111 -19.46 9.29 -7.90
N SER A 112 -18.96 10.34 -8.55
CA SER A 112 -19.73 11.15 -9.51
C SER A 112 -20.15 10.33 -10.75
N SER A 113 -19.33 9.37 -11.16
CA SER A 113 -19.64 8.41 -12.23
C SER A 113 -20.48 7.21 -11.76
N GLY A 114 -21.04 7.25 -10.56
CA GLY A 114 -21.93 6.20 -10.02
C GLY A 114 -21.21 4.96 -9.47
N LYS A 115 -19.87 4.94 -9.39
CA LYS A 115 -19.12 3.82 -8.83
C LYS A 115 -19.21 3.84 -7.30
N ARG A 116 -20.00 2.93 -6.73
CA ARG A 116 -20.22 2.83 -5.28
C ARG A 116 -19.28 1.86 -4.58
N ARG A 117 -18.82 0.81 -5.27
CA ARG A 117 -17.83 -0.13 -4.75
C ARG A 117 -16.48 0.17 -5.37
N GLN A 118 -15.53 0.62 -4.56
CA GLN A 118 -14.23 1.09 -5.06
C GLN A 118 -13.10 0.43 -4.29
N LYS A 119 -12.06 -0.01 -4.99
CA LYS A 119 -10.85 -0.56 -4.40
C LYS A 119 -9.72 0.46 -4.54
N LEU A 120 -8.99 0.65 -3.45
CA LEU A 120 -7.80 1.48 -3.40
C LEU A 120 -6.61 0.69 -2.86
N GLN A 121 -5.43 1.01 -3.38
CA GLN A 121 -4.15 0.56 -2.83
C GLN A 121 -3.25 1.79 -2.70
N LEU A 122 -2.85 2.11 -1.48
CA LEU A 122 -2.05 3.28 -1.14
C LEU A 122 -0.61 2.86 -0.88
N LEU A 123 0.33 3.63 -1.39
CA LEU A 123 1.73 3.57 -0.96
C LEU A 123 1.82 4.25 0.41
N LEU A 124 2.09 3.45 1.44
CA LEU A 124 2.00 3.89 2.84
C LEU A 124 3.28 4.63 3.29
N PRO A 125 3.15 5.72 4.06
CA PRO A 125 4.27 6.50 4.58
C PRO A 125 4.83 5.85 5.84
N VAL A 126 5.38 4.65 5.69
CA VAL A 126 6.02 3.90 6.76
C VAL A 126 7.53 3.83 6.57
N ASP A 127 8.25 3.66 7.68
CA ASP A 127 9.71 3.73 7.78
C ASP A 127 10.26 5.00 7.11
N GLN A 128 11.22 4.90 6.19
CA GLN A 128 11.82 6.09 5.57
C GLN A 128 10.83 6.95 4.77
N ARG A 129 9.74 6.35 4.28
CA ARG A 129 8.70 7.08 3.52
C ARG A 129 7.90 8.05 4.37
N GLN A 130 7.98 7.96 5.69
CA GLN A 130 7.41 8.95 6.59
C GLN A 130 8.18 10.29 6.55
N PHE A 131 9.47 10.24 6.18
CA PHE A 131 10.35 11.42 6.09
C PHE A 131 10.56 11.85 4.64
N ASN A 132 10.71 10.88 3.74
CA ASN A 132 10.87 11.09 2.31
C ASN A 132 9.96 10.12 1.54
N TYR A 133 8.79 10.61 1.11
CA TYR A 133 7.80 9.79 0.39
C TYR A 133 8.33 9.21 -0.93
N LEU A 134 9.39 9.80 -1.48
CA LEU A 134 10.04 9.39 -2.73
C LEU A 134 11.14 8.36 -2.50
N ASP A 135 11.41 7.98 -1.26
CA ASP A 135 12.43 6.99 -0.97
C ASP A 135 12.06 5.61 -1.55
N THR A 136 13.01 5.10 -2.34
CA THR A 136 12.96 3.83 -3.05
C THR A 136 14.00 2.84 -2.55
N GLU A 137 14.77 3.16 -1.50
CA GLU A 137 15.80 2.25 -1.00
C GLU A 137 15.17 0.99 -0.37
N PRO A 138 15.79 -0.19 -0.56
CA PRO A 138 15.36 -1.41 0.11
C PRO A 138 15.48 -1.23 1.62
N ARG A 139 14.58 -1.82 2.39
CA ARG A 139 14.62 -1.74 3.85
C ARG A 139 15.21 -3.00 4.44
N ASP A 140 16.13 -2.81 5.38
CA ASP A 140 16.74 -3.89 6.16
C ASP A 140 15.80 -4.43 7.24
N TYR A 141 14.82 -3.62 7.68
CA TYR A 141 13.81 -4.00 8.68
C TYR A 141 12.42 -3.46 8.29
N PRO A 142 11.46 -4.33 7.92
CA PRO A 142 10.11 -3.88 7.58
C PRO A 142 9.33 -3.46 8.83
N CYS A 143 8.63 -2.32 8.74
CA CYS A 143 7.54 -1.89 9.61
C CYS A 143 6.57 -3.05 9.92
N GLY A 144 6.07 -3.10 11.16
CA GLY A 144 5.07 -4.09 11.56
C GLY A 144 3.71 -3.82 10.93
N ILE A 145 2.94 -4.87 10.64
CA ILE A 145 1.60 -4.76 10.01
C ILE A 145 0.65 -3.83 10.79
N GLY A 146 0.77 -3.76 12.12
CA GLY A 146 -0.02 -2.86 12.96
C GLY A 146 0.30 -1.38 12.73
N GLU A 147 1.57 -1.03 12.54
CA GLU A 147 2.00 0.33 12.21
C GLU A 147 1.59 0.72 10.79
N GLU A 148 1.71 -0.20 9.82
CA GLU A 148 1.19 -0.01 8.47
C GLU A 148 -0.32 0.25 8.46
N TYR A 149 -1.08 -0.52 9.24
CA TYR A 149 -2.51 -0.31 9.42
C TYR A 149 -2.80 1.09 9.98
N LEU A 150 -2.07 1.52 11.03
CA LEU A 150 -2.29 2.84 11.63
C LEU A 150 -1.96 3.97 10.63
N ALA A 151 -0.89 3.84 9.85
CA ALA A 151 -0.56 4.78 8.79
C ALA A 151 -1.66 4.82 7.72
N CYS A 152 -2.13 3.65 7.27
CA CYS A 152 -3.20 3.53 6.29
C CYS A 152 -4.52 4.14 6.81
N ALA A 153 -4.94 3.82 8.03
CA ALA A 153 -6.16 4.34 8.64
C ALA A 153 -6.12 5.88 8.78
N LYS A 154 -4.95 6.46 9.12
CA LYS A 154 -4.75 7.91 9.15
C LYS A 154 -4.92 8.54 7.77
N MET A 155 -4.28 7.99 6.73
CA MET A 155 -4.44 8.47 5.35
C MET A 155 -5.89 8.38 4.89
N VAL A 156 -6.55 7.24 5.13
CA VAL A 156 -7.96 7.02 4.77
C VAL A 156 -8.87 8.00 5.49
N GLY A 157 -8.61 8.29 6.76
CA GLY A 157 -9.36 9.33 7.48
C GLY A 157 -9.26 10.70 6.80
N LYS A 158 -8.07 11.09 6.33
CA LYS A 158 -7.89 12.35 5.57
C LYS A 158 -8.58 12.31 4.20
N ILE A 159 -8.53 11.18 3.49
CA ILE A 159 -9.26 10.98 2.23
C ILE A 159 -10.77 11.12 2.47
N LEU A 160 -11.32 10.46 3.48
CA LEU A 160 -12.75 10.55 3.80
C LEU A 160 -13.15 11.95 4.29
N GLN A 161 -12.26 12.66 4.99
CA GLN A 161 -12.50 14.06 5.35
C GLN A 161 -12.60 14.94 4.10
N ALA A 162 -11.74 14.74 3.10
CA ALA A 162 -11.83 15.47 1.84
C ALA A 162 -13.11 15.14 1.05
N VAL A 163 -13.58 13.90 1.11
CA VAL A 163 -14.84 13.45 0.50
C VAL A 163 -16.08 13.92 1.30
N SER A 164 -15.95 14.13 2.61
CA SER A 164 -17.03 14.56 3.50
C SER A 164 -16.53 15.62 4.52
N PRO A 165 -16.33 16.88 4.07
CA PRO A 165 -15.59 17.92 4.81
C PRO A 165 -16.13 18.26 6.20
N SER A 166 -17.43 18.07 6.44
CA SER A 166 -18.10 18.50 7.68
C SER A 166 -18.28 17.40 8.71
N ALA A 167 -17.88 16.16 8.42
CA ALA A 167 -18.12 15.03 9.31
C ALA A 167 -16.86 14.69 10.12
N LYS A 168 -17.06 14.23 11.36
CA LYS A 168 -15.98 13.67 12.17
C LYS A 168 -15.68 12.26 11.69
N ILE A 169 -14.41 11.91 11.53
CA ILE A 169 -14.02 10.54 11.16
C ILE A 169 -14.02 9.64 12.39
N GLU A 170 -14.65 8.49 12.26
CA GLU A 170 -14.68 7.42 13.23
C GLU A 170 -13.95 6.19 12.68
N VAL A 171 -13.23 5.49 13.56
CA VAL A 171 -12.50 4.27 13.24
C VAL A 171 -12.96 3.19 14.21
N ARG A 172 -13.36 2.05 13.67
CA ARG A 172 -13.78 0.88 14.44
C ARG A 172 -13.01 -0.34 13.96
N ARG A 173 -12.45 -1.14 14.87
CA ARG A 173 -11.89 -2.46 14.52
C ARG A 173 -13.02 -3.42 14.10
N ILE A 174 -12.77 -4.17 13.04
CA ILE A 174 -13.63 -5.28 12.60
C ILE A 174 -12.76 -6.55 12.48
N GLY A 175 -13.37 -7.72 12.31
CA GLY A 175 -12.66 -9.00 12.38
C GLY A 175 -12.92 -9.73 13.69
N GLU A 176 -12.03 -10.66 14.04
CA GLU A 176 -12.09 -11.38 15.31
C GLU A 176 -11.55 -10.48 16.42
N VAL A 177 -12.43 -10.07 17.33
CA VAL A 177 -12.14 -9.07 18.38
C VAL A 177 -11.02 -9.55 19.32
N ASP A 178 -10.89 -10.87 19.48
CA ASP A 178 -9.88 -11.50 20.34
C ASP A 178 -8.53 -11.70 19.64
N ASN A 179 -8.46 -11.45 18.32
CA ASN A 179 -7.24 -11.58 17.53
C ASN A 179 -6.65 -10.19 17.26
N GLU A 180 -5.90 -9.67 18.24
CA GLU A 180 -5.21 -8.37 18.14
C GLU A 180 -4.19 -8.30 17.00
N MET A 181 -3.78 -9.46 16.45
CA MET A 181 -2.70 -9.59 15.46
C MET A 181 -3.14 -9.22 14.03
N ASP A 182 -4.45 -9.19 13.75
CA ASP A 182 -4.98 -8.92 12.41
C ASP A 182 -5.63 -7.54 12.34
N PRO A 183 -4.90 -6.50 11.90
CA PRO A 183 -5.39 -5.15 11.99
C PRO A 183 -6.33 -4.79 10.84
N VAL A 184 -7.60 -5.20 10.97
CA VAL A 184 -8.68 -4.83 10.05
C VAL A 184 -9.55 -3.72 10.66
N GLY A 185 -9.82 -2.68 9.87
CA GLY A 185 -10.55 -1.50 10.34
C GLY A 185 -11.71 -1.11 9.44
N LEU A 186 -12.75 -0.55 10.03
CA LEU A 186 -13.82 0.17 9.36
C LEU A 186 -13.69 1.66 9.70
N VAL A 187 -13.46 2.49 8.69
CA VAL A 187 -13.31 3.94 8.81
C VAL A 187 -14.49 4.60 8.10
N TYR A 188 -15.17 5.52 8.77
CA TYR A 188 -16.35 6.18 8.22
C TYR A 188 -16.55 7.57 8.85
N PRO A 189 -17.12 8.54 8.12
CA PRO A 189 -17.56 9.80 8.69
C PRO A 189 -18.80 9.60 9.57
N SER A 190 -19.00 10.43 10.58
CA SER A 190 -20.10 10.34 11.55
C SER A 190 -21.50 10.38 10.93
N ASN A 191 -21.64 11.04 9.77
CA ASN A 191 -22.87 11.07 8.97
C ASN A 191 -23.10 9.80 8.14
N LYS A 192 -22.16 8.84 8.17
CA LYS A 192 -22.19 7.56 7.44
C LYS A 192 -22.39 7.71 5.93
N SER A 193 -21.95 8.81 5.33
CA SER A 193 -22.08 9.06 3.88
C SER A 193 -21.31 8.07 3.01
N ILE A 194 -20.23 7.50 3.54
CA ILE A 194 -19.33 6.55 2.88
C ILE A 194 -18.67 5.67 3.94
N ALA A 195 -18.26 4.45 3.60
CA ALA A 195 -17.48 3.61 4.50
C ALA A 195 -16.22 3.09 3.79
N ALA A 196 -15.14 2.89 4.53
CA ALA A 196 -13.90 2.32 4.03
C ALA A 196 -13.45 1.16 4.93
N VAL A 197 -13.22 -0.01 4.36
CA VAL A 197 -12.60 -1.13 5.05
C VAL A 197 -11.11 -1.10 4.75
N VAL A 198 -10.30 -0.97 5.80
CA VAL A 198 -8.84 -0.90 5.76
C VAL A 198 -8.25 -2.26 6.12
N PHE A 199 -7.30 -2.71 5.29
CA PHE A 199 -6.56 -3.97 5.47
C PHE A 199 -7.46 -5.22 5.57
N PRO A 200 -8.51 -5.38 4.74
CA PRO A 200 -9.31 -6.59 4.80
C PRO A 200 -8.47 -7.81 4.44
N ILE A 201 -8.66 -8.87 5.23
CA ILE A 201 -8.16 -10.24 5.02
C ILE A 201 -9.30 -11.15 4.56
N ALA A 202 -8.99 -12.36 4.09
CA ALA A 202 -9.98 -13.30 3.56
C ALA A 202 -11.06 -13.64 4.60
N GLU A 203 -10.67 -13.82 5.86
CA GLU A 203 -11.49 -14.14 7.03
C GLU A 203 -12.51 -13.01 7.31
N SER A 204 -12.09 -11.76 7.08
CA SER A 204 -12.94 -10.58 7.31
C SER A 204 -14.02 -10.38 6.23
N LEU A 205 -13.90 -11.05 5.06
CA LEU A 205 -14.79 -10.80 3.92
C LEU A 205 -16.26 -11.04 4.21
N LYS A 206 -16.61 -11.98 5.10
CA LYS A 206 -17.99 -12.20 5.50
C LYS A 206 -18.57 -10.95 6.19
N GLN A 207 -17.79 -10.28 7.03
CA GLN A 207 -18.19 -9.03 7.66
C GLN A 207 -18.27 -7.89 6.64
N VAL A 208 -17.29 -7.81 5.72
CA VAL A 208 -17.29 -6.80 4.65
C VAL A 208 -18.54 -6.92 3.76
N ARG A 209 -18.95 -8.14 3.40
CA ARG A 209 -20.22 -8.38 2.69
C ARG A 209 -21.43 -7.93 3.47
N ALA A 210 -21.49 -8.25 4.77
CA ALA A 210 -22.61 -7.83 5.61
C ALA A 210 -22.71 -6.30 5.68
N ILE A 211 -21.58 -5.59 5.72
CA ILE A 211 -21.53 -4.12 5.66
C ILE A 211 -22.04 -3.62 4.30
N ALA A 212 -21.61 -4.25 3.20
CA ALA A 212 -22.03 -3.90 1.85
C ALA A 212 -23.54 -4.14 1.61
N SER A 213 -24.11 -5.18 2.22
CA SER A 213 -25.53 -5.54 2.05
C SER A 213 -26.47 -4.73 2.95
N LYS A 214 -26.04 -4.32 4.14
CA LYS A 214 -26.89 -3.54 5.07
C LYS A 214 -27.25 -2.15 4.55
N GLU A 215 -26.36 -1.56 3.76
CA GLU A 215 -26.49 -0.19 3.27
C GLU A 215 -26.18 -0.16 1.77
N GLU A 216 -27.05 -0.80 0.98
CA GLU A 216 -26.82 -1.11 -0.45
C GLU A 216 -26.45 0.12 -1.30
N ASN A 217 -26.99 1.30 -0.97
CA ASN A 217 -26.69 2.54 -1.66
C ASN A 217 -25.49 3.33 -1.09
N ARG A 218 -24.97 2.95 0.08
CA ARG A 218 -23.81 3.64 0.67
C ARG A 218 -22.54 3.21 -0.07
N PRO A 219 -21.72 4.15 -0.57
CA PRO A 219 -20.44 3.80 -1.13
C PRO A 219 -19.54 3.07 -0.12
N LEU A 220 -18.86 2.03 -0.59
CA LEU A 220 -17.96 1.21 0.18
C LEU A 220 -16.60 1.15 -0.51
N LEU A 221 -15.57 1.59 0.20
CA LEU A 221 -14.19 1.53 -0.22
C LEU A 221 -13.50 0.31 0.41
N MET A 222 -12.65 -0.34 -0.35
CA MET A 222 -11.77 -1.42 0.09
C MET A 222 -10.33 -0.96 -0.07
N ILE A 223 -9.61 -0.77 1.04
CA ILE A 223 -8.29 -0.11 1.05
C ILE A 223 -7.21 -1.11 1.47
N ASN A 224 -6.17 -1.23 0.64
CA ASN A 224 -5.00 -2.08 0.88
C ASN A 224 -5.37 -3.51 1.33
N PRO A 225 -6.19 -4.24 0.54
CA PRO A 225 -6.50 -5.64 0.84
C PRO A 225 -5.22 -6.48 0.93
N GLN A 226 -5.20 -7.44 1.85
CA GLN A 226 -3.99 -8.20 2.21
C GLN A 226 -3.88 -9.56 1.50
N TRP A 227 -4.91 -9.99 0.76
CA TRP A 227 -4.86 -11.21 -0.05
C TRP A 227 -4.14 -11.00 -1.38
N ARG A 228 -3.55 -12.07 -1.91
CA ARG A 228 -2.90 -12.08 -3.22
C ARG A 228 -3.87 -12.64 -4.27
N SER A 229 -4.31 -11.78 -5.19
CA SER A 229 -5.22 -12.19 -6.27
C SER A 229 -4.54 -12.99 -7.40
N SER A 230 -3.20 -12.99 -7.47
CA SER A 230 -2.44 -13.67 -8.52
C SER A 230 -1.10 -14.20 -8.01
N GLY A 231 -0.72 -15.41 -8.45
CA GLY A 231 0.62 -15.97 -8.21
C GLY A 231 0.74 -16.98 -7.06
N GLN A 232 -0.34 -17.24 -6.32
CA GLN A 232 -0.36 -18.27 -5.27
C GLN A 232 -1.05 -19.55 -5.78
N VAL A 233 -0.44 -20.71 -5.54
CA VAL A 233 -0.98 -22.03 -5.97
C VAL A 233 -2.31 -22.32 -5.29
N VAL A 234 -2.51 -21.79 -4.08
CA VAL A 234 -3.75 -21.86 -3.32
C VAL A 234 -4.28 -20.44 -3.15
N SER A 235 -5.53 -20.23 -3.56
CA SER A 235 -6.24 -18.97 -3.35
C SER A 235 -6.47 -18.74 -1.85
N ASP A 236 -6.22 -17.52 -1.37
CA ASP A 236 -6.52 -17.11 0.02
C ASP A 236 -8.01 -17.28 0.36
N PHE A 237 -8.88 -17.32 -0.66
CA PHE A 237 -10.33 -17.54 -0.51
C PHE A 237 -10.75 -19.02 -0.43
N GLY A 238 -9.82 -19.95 -0.27
CA GLY A 238 -10.10 -21.38 -0.18
C GLY A 238 -10.48 -22.02 -1.52
N PHE A 239 -11.41 -22.99 -1.49
CA PHE A 239 -11.75 -23.83 -2.65
C PHE A 239 -13.26 -23.88 -2.95
N GLY A 240 -13.58 -24.25 -4.19
CA GLY A 240 -14.97 -24.53 -4.61
C GLY A 240 -15.88 -23.30 -4.74
N PRO A 241 -17.18 -23.43 -4.46
CA PRO A 241 -18.16 -22.35 -4.63
C PRO A 241 -17.87 -21.11 -3.77
N TRP A 242 -17.32 -21.29 -2.57
CA TRP A 242 -16.99 -20.20 -1.65
C TRP A 242 -15.93 -19.27 -2.22
N ARG A 243 -14.89 -19.85 -2.85
CA ARG A 243 -13.86 -19.10 -3.57
C ARG A 243 -14.47 -18.24 -4.68
N ARG A 244 -15.31 -18.84 -5.53
CA ARG A 244 -15.94 -18.12 -6.66
C ARG A 244 -16.75 -16.93 -6.15
N GLN A 245 -17.56 -17.12 -5.12
CA GLN A 245 -18.32 -16.03 -4.54
C GLN A 245 -17.40 -14.93 -3.99
N ALA A 246 -16.32 -15.29 -3.28
CA ALA A 246 -15.31 -14.35 -2.77
C ALA A 246 -14.68 -13.51 -3.88
N GLU A 247 -14.21 -14.16 -4.93
CA GLU A 247 -13.63 -13.52 -6.10
C GLU A 247 -14.66 -12.60 -6.80
N GLU A 248 -15.89 -13.06 -7.04
CA GLU A 248 -16.96 -12.23 -7.63
C GLU A 248 -17.25 -10.97 -6.80
N PHE A 249 -17.30 -11.09 -5.48
CA PHE A 249 -17.51 -9.95 -4.60
C PHE A 249 -16.35 -8.96 -4.64
N VAL A 250 -15.11 -9.45 -4.55
CA VAL A 250 -13.91 -8.59 -4.60
C VAL A 250 -13.78 -7.92 -5.98
N ASN A 251 -14.08 -8.65 -7.06
CA ASN A 251 -14.05 -8.14 -8.42
C ASN A 251 -15.21 -7.17 -8.73
N SER A 252 -16.23 -7.09 -7.87
CA SER A 252 -17.28 -6.07 -7.99
C SER A 252 -16.81 -4.66 -7.59
N PHE A 253 -15.60 -4.53 -7.02
CA PHE A 253 -15.01 -3.23 -6.65
C PHE A 253 -14.16 -2.69 -7.80
N GLU A 254 -14.43 -1.45 -8.20
CA GLU A 254 -13.70 -0.73 -9.25
C GLU A 254 -12.33 -0.25 -8.74
N ASN A 255 -11.25 -0.53 -9.48
CA ASN A 255 -9.92 0.01 -9.18
C ASN A 255 -9.90 1.53 -9.39
N THR A 256 -10.07 2.27 -8.29
CA THR A 256 -10.24 3.72 -8.36
C THR A 256 -8.92 4.45 -8.18
N TYR A 257 -8.10 3.98 -7.25
CA TYR A 257 -6.76 4.52 -7.03
C TYR A 257 -5.79 3.43 -6.57
N THR A 258 -4.70 3.23 -7.30
CA THR A 258 -3.62 2.32 -6.89
C THR A 258 -2.32 3.06 -7.04
N LEU A 259 -1.52 3.14 -5.98
CA LEU A 259 -0.12 3.53 -6.05
C LEU A 259 0.68 2.49 -5.29
N ILE A 260 1.44 1.67 -6.00
CA ILE A 260 2.30 0.63 -5.42
C ILE A 260 3.70 0.74 -5.99
N GLU A 261 4.68 0.29 -5.21
CA GLU A 261 6.07 0.21 -5.62
C GLU A 261 6.45 -1.25 -5.88
N GLN A 262 7.15 -1.50 -6.98
CA GLN A 262 7.59 -2.83 -7.36
C GLN A 262 9.03 -2.79 -7.88
N ARG A 263 9.82 -3.79 -7.47
CA ARG A 263 11.19 -4.01 -7.95
C ARG A 263 11.17 -5.01 -9.09
N VAL A 264 11.87 -4.71 -10.18
CA VAL A 264 11.83 -5.53 -11.41
C VAL A 264 13.24 -5.75 -11.95
N GLY A 265 13.59 -7.00 -12.22
CA GLY A 265 14.91 -7.40 -12.71
C GLY A 265 15.97 -7.38 -11.60
N GLU A 266 17.22 -7.03 -11.95
CA GLU A 266 18.33 -6.84 -11.00
C GLU A 266 18.19 -5.52 -10.20
N ALA A 267 17.01 -5.29 -9.63
CA ALA A 267 16.63 -4.07 -8.95
C ALA A 267 17.10 -4.04 -7.48
N SER A 268 18.38 -4.36 -7.26
CA SER A 268 19.00 -4.19 -5.94
C SER A 268 18.85 -2.74 -5.51
N ASN A 269 19.08 -1.77 -6.42
CA ASN A 269 18.84 -0.33 -6.26
C ASN A 269 18.39 0.31 -7.59
N VAL A 270 17.97 1.57 -7.55
CA VAL A 270 17.54 2.40 -8.71
C VAL A 270 18.60 2.50 -9.84
N THR A 271 19.84 2.09 -9.56
CA THR A 271 21.01 2.23 -10.43
C THR A 271 21.27 1.05 -11.38
N SER A 272 20.40 0.04 -11.40
CA SER A 272 20.55 -1.10 -12.30
C SER A 272 20.34 -0.72 -13.77
N SER A 273 21.19 -1.26 -14.66
CA SER A 273 21.10 -1.06 -16.11
C SER A 273 20.02 -1.92 -16.77
N SER A 274 19.66 -3.06 -16.16
CA SER A 274 18.71 -4.04 -16.68
C SER A 274 17.41 -4.13 -15.86
N GLY A 275 17.39 -3.50 -14.68
CA GLY A 275 16.25 -3.47 -13.77
C GLY A 275 15.97 -2.08 -13.18
N GLY A 276 15.02 -2.02 -12.25
CA GLY A 276 14.71 -0.77 -11.57
C GLY A 276 13.58 -0.88 -10.55
N VAL A 277 13.38 0.22 -9.84
CA VAL A 277 12.20 0.44 -9.00
C VAL A 277 11.16 1.16 -9.85
N VAL A 278 9.95 0.62 -9.89
CA VAL A 278 8.83 1.26 -10.57
C VAL A 278 7.71 1.57 -9.58
N ARG A 279 6.98 2.65 -9.85
CA ARG A 279 5.68 2.91 -9.23
C ARG A 279 4.57 2.68 -10.25
N ILE A 280 3.59 1.89 -9.86
CA ILE A 280 2.43 1.56 -10.69
C ILE A 280 1.26 2.39 -10.17
N LEU A 281 0.78 3.31 -11.00
CA LEU A 281 -0.28 4.25 -10.68
C LEU A 281 -1.56 3.91 -11.47
N LYS A 282 -2.68 3.76 -10.78
CA LYS A 282 -4.03 3.85 -11.34
C LYS A 282 -4.70 5.06 -10.71
N CYS A 283 -5.23 5.96 -11.50
CA CYS A 283 -6.00 7.10 -11.01
C CYS A 283 -7.24 7.30 -11.89
N TYR A 284 -8.43 6.97 -11.36
CA TYR A 284 -9.68 7.06 -12.11
C TYR A 284 -9.96 8.48 -12.64
N PRO A 285 -10.42 8.66 -13.90
CA PRO A 285 -10.80 7.62 -14.88
C PRO A 285 -9.65 7.10 -15.76
N GLY A 286 -8.42 7.57 -15.57
CA GLY A 286 -7.27 7.23 -16.42
C GLY A 286 -6.81 5.77 -16.31
N ASP A 287 -6.03 5.35 -17.28
CA ASP A 287 -5.44 4.01 -17.39
C ASP A 287 -4.32 3.76 -16.36
N TRP A 288 -3.86 2.52 -16.29
CA TRP A 288 -2.71 2.15 -15.45
C TRP A 288 -1.43 2.73 -16.05
N GLN A 289 -0.60 3.33 -15.22
CA GLN A 289 0.66 3.94 -15.63
C GLN A 289 1.79 3.29 -14.85
N VAL A 290 2.90 3.04 -15.55
CA VAL A 290 4.12 2.54 -14.94
C VAL A 290 5.15 3.66 -15.02
N HIS A 291 5.62 4.09 -13.87
CA HIS A 291 6.63 5.11 -13.70
C HIS A 291 7.92 4.44 -13.26
N LEU A 292 8.98 4.59 -14.05
CA LEU A 292 10.32 4.27 -13.59
C LEU A 292 10.72 5.34 -12.57
N MET A 293 11.33 4.96 -11.46
CA MET A 293 11.80 5.88 -10.43
C MET A 293 13.31 6.06 -10.51
N SER A 294 13.78 7.30 -10.42
CA SER A 294 15.18 7.70 -10.32
C SER A 294 15.60 7.91 -8.86
N SER A 295 16.91 7.87 -8.59
CA SER A 295 17.47 7.96 -7.23
C SER A 295 17.29 9.34 -6.60
N ASP A 296 17.10 10.37 -7.44
CA ASP A 296 16.79 11.74 -7.03
C ASP A 296 15.29 11.97 -6.80
N GLY A 297 14.47 10.91 -6.84
CA GLY A 297 13.02 10.98 -6.68
C GLY A 297 12.27 11.45 -7.92
N THR A 298 12.96 11.78 -9.02
CA THR A 298 12.30 12.03 -10.31
C THR A 298 11.77 10.73 -10.90
N ASP A 299 10.83 10.84 -11.83
CA ASP A 299 10.21 9.69 -12.47
C ASP A 299 10.02 9.89 -13.98
N ALA A 300 9.88 8.78 -14.69
CA ALA A 300 9.53 8.78 -16.10
C ALA A 300 8.43 7.75 -16.38
N VAL A 301 7.36 8.16 -17.05
CA VAL A 301 6.32 7.24 -17.53
C VAL A 301 6.93 6.35 -18.62
N ILE A 302 6.98 5.05 -18.37
CA ILE A 302 7.56 4.07 -19.30
C ILE A 302 6.49 3.23 -20.00
N GLY A 303 5.24 3.26 -19.53
CA GLY A 303 4.12 2.60 -20.20
C GLY A 303 2.76 2.95 -19.60
N VAL A 304 1.74 2.86 -20.43
CA VAL A 304 0.32 3.03 -20.07
C VAL A 304 -0.45 1.79 -20.51
N PHE A 305 -1.31 1.27 -19.64
CA PHE A 305 -1.98 -0.02 -19.81
C PHE A 305 -3.46 0.09 -19.45
N PRO A 306 -4.37 -0.46 -20.28
CA PRO A 306 -5.81 -0.41 -19.99
C PRO A 306 -6.21 -1.28 -18.78
N ALA A 307 -5.38 -2.27 -18.44
CA ALA A 307 -5.55 -3.15 -17.28
C ALA A 307 -4.28 -3.15 -16.43
N GLN A 308 -4.36 -3.70 -15.21
CA GLN A 308 -3.21 -3.78 -14.33
C GLN A 308 -2.10 -4.59 -15.03
N PRO A 309 -0.91 -4.01 -15.25
CA PRO A 309 0.13 -4.67 -16.02
C PRO A 309 0.70 -5.87 -15.25
N THR A 310 0.99 -6.93 -15.99
CA THR A 310 1.64 -8.13 -15.47
C THR A 310 3.13 -7.88 -15.24
N TYR A 311 3.76 -8.72 -14.41
CA TYR A 311 5.21 -8.62 -14.16
C TYR A 311 6.04 -8.60 -15.47
N LYS A 312 5.67 -9.43 -16.46
CA LYS A 312 6.39 -9.53 -17.74
C LYS A 312 6.25 -8.26 -18.59
N GLU A 313 5.06 -7.65 -18.60
CA GLU A 313 4.83 -6.38 -19.29
C GLU A 313 5.64 -5.25 -18.65
N ILE A 314 5.69 -5.21 -17.31
CA ILE A 314 6.49 -4.25 -16.57
C ILE A 314 7.98 -4.44 -16.86
N GLU A 315 8.49 -5.68 -16.82
CA GLU A 315 9.89 -5.99 -17.13
C GLU A 315 10.29 -5.53 -18.54
N THR A 316 9.41 -5.73 -19.52
CA THR A 316 9.61 -5.27 -20.91
C THR A 316 9.63 -3.74 -20.96
N ALA A 317 8.65 -3.09 -20.34
CA ALA A 317 8.58 -1.63 -20.28
C ALA A 317 9.80 -1.01 -19.58
N VAL A 318 10.35 -1.65 -18.54
CA VAL A 318 11.56 -1.19 -17.84
C VAL A 318 12.78 -1.25 -18.75
N LYS A 319 12.97 -2.36 -19.48
CA LYS A 319 14.09 -2.51 -20.43
C LYS A 319 14.04 -1.43 -21.51
N GLU A 320 12.88 -1.22 -22.12
CA GLU A 320 12.70 -0.15 -23.13
C GLU A 320 12.79 1.26 -22.53
N GLY A 321 12.25 1.44 -21.33
CA GLY A 321 12.27 2.69 -20.57
C GLY A 321 13.69 3.14 -20.24
N ARG A 322 14.59 2.21 -19.89
CA ARG A 322 16.02 2.47 -19.62
C ARG A 322 16.80 2.84 -20.87
N ILE A 323 16.43 2.30 -22.03
CA ILE A 323 17.03 2.69 -23.31
C ILE A 323 16.61 4.12 -23.67
N ARG A 324 15.33 4.46 -23.49
CA ARG A 324 14.80 5.81 -23.76
C ARG A 324 15.27 6.87 -22.75
N ASN A 325 15.37 6.47 -21.48
CA ASN A 325 15.78 7.34 -20.37
C ASN A 325 17.04 6.78 -19.72
N PRO A 326 18.23 7.00 -20.33
CA PRO A 326 19.50 6.54 -19.79
C PRO A 326 19.88 7.43 -18.60
N TRP A 327 19.27 7.17 -17.45
CA TRP A 327 19.68 7.83 -16.22
C TRP A 327 21.10 7.39 -15.87
N LYS A 328 21.97 8.38 -15.67
CA LYS A 328 23.30 8.13 -15.13
C LYS A 328 23.10 7.53 -13.74
N ALA A 329 23.68 6.36 -13.50
CA ALA A 329 23.74 5.82 -12.14
C ALA A 329 24.31 6.93 -11.23
N ALA A 330 23.64 7.19 -10.11
CA ALA A 330 24.17 8.12 -9.12
C ALA A 330 25.64 7.75 -8.85
N PRO A 331 26.56 8.72 -8.80
CA PRO A 331 27.95 8.42 -8.49
C PRO A 331 27.95 7.63 -7.18
N ARG A 332 28.50 6.41 -7.22
CA ARG A 332 28.69 5.61 -6.00
C ARG A 332 29.61 6.42 -5.11
N ILE A 333 29.05 7.15 -4.15
CA ILE A 333 29.84 7.74 -3.08
C ILE A 333 30.34 6.55 -2.28
N LEU A 334 31.58 6.13 -2.55
CA LEU A 334 32.29 5.15 -1.75
C LEU A 334 32.29 5.68 -0.30
N GLY A 335 31.47 5.10 0.57
CA GLY A 335 31.57 5.30 2.03
C GLY A 335 30.50 6.14 2.72
N GLY A 336 29.34 6.42 2.11
CA GLY A 336 28.24 7.09 2.80
C GLY A 336 26.97 6.24 2.83
N SER A 337 26.54 5.78 4.00
CA SER A 337 25.22 5.17 4.24
C SER A 337 24.08 6.20 4.27
N GLU A 338 24.30 7.39 3.70
CA GLU A 338 23.27 8.44 3.68
C GLU A 338 22.41 8.25 2.44
N PRO A 339 21.10 8.00 2.59
CA PRO A 339 20.18 7.91 1.47
C PRO A 339 20.21 9.22 0.67
N ALA A 340 20.01 9.13 -0.64
CA ALA A 340 19.88 10.30 -1.49
C ALA A 340 18.81 11.23 -0.88
N PRO A 341 19.10 12.54 -0.70
CA PRO A 341 18.13 13.45 -0.13
C PRO A 341 16.88 13.49 -1.01
N PRO A 342 15.67 13.63 -0.44
CA PRO A 342 14.46 13.89 -1.23
C PRO A 342 14.70 15.04 -2.21
N PRO A 343 14.13 14.99 -3.44
CA PRO A 343 14.09 16.14 -4.29
C PRO A 343 13.39 17.29 -3.56
N LEU A 344 13.89 18.51 -3.80
CA LEU A 344 13.30 19.70 -3.23
C LEU A 344 11.84 19.83 -3.70
N PRO A 345 10.89 20.19 -2.81
CA PRO A 345 9.58 20.67 -3.21
C PRO A 345 9.73 21.73 -4.31
N LYS A 346 8.85 21.76 -5.32
CA LYS A 346 8.88 22.76 -6.41
C LYS A 346 8.88 24.22 -5.92
N SER A 347 8.47 24.48 -4.67
CA SER A 347 8.56 25.80 -4.04
C SER A 347 10.00 26.23 -3.68
N LEU A 348 10.97 25.31 -3.68
CA LEU A 348 12.39 25.53 -3.35
C LEU A 348 13.31 25.42 -4.57
N SER A 349 12.78 25.24 -5.78
CA SER A 349 13.58 25.22 -7.02
C SER A 349 13.84 26.61 -7.63
N GLY A 350 13.42 27.69 -6.95
CA GLY A 350 13.66 29.08 -7.35
C GLY A 350 14.69 29.78 -6.48
N ALA A 351 15.02 31.03 -6.81
CA ALA A 351 15.93 31.85 -6.02
C ALA A 351 15.40 32.07 -4.60
N LEU A 352 16.16 31.67 -3.58
CA LEU A 352 15.79 31.79 -2.17
C LEU A 352 16.35 33.09 -1.59
N SER A 353 15.53 33.83 -0.84
CA SER A 353 15.99 35.02 -0.13
C SER A 353 16.84 34.67 1.10
N ASP A 354 17.73 35.57 1.52
CA ASP A 354 18.56 35.41 2.71
C ASP A 354 17.73 35.13 3.98
N ALA A 355 16.52 35.70 4.08
CA ALA A 355 15.60 35.49 5.19
C ALA A 355 14.99 34.08 5.19
N GLN A 356 14.65 33.54 4.01
CA GLN A 356 14.18 32.17 3.88
C GLN A 356 15.29 31.19 4.26
N ILE A 357 16.53 31.42 3.81
CA ILE A 357 17.69 30.58 4.14
C ILE A 357 17.96 30.60 5.66
N GLU A 358 17.77 31.74 6.33
CA GLU A 358 17.93 31.79 7.78
C GLU A 358 16.81 31.08 8.56
N ALA A 359 15.59 31.04 8.02
CA ALA A 359 14.49 30.32 8.63
C ALA A 359 14.59 28.79 8.44
N MET A 360 15.42 28.33 7.49
CA MET A 360 15.56 26.91 7.18
C MET A 360 16.22 26.11 8.31
N ASP A 361 15.70 24.91 8.53
CA ASP A 361 16.30 23.94 9.44
C ASP A 361 17.52 23.23 8.82
N THR A 362 18.19 22.37 9.61
CA THR A 362 19.44 21.73 9.18
C THR A 362 19.24 20.81 7.99
N ALA A 363 18.10 20.13 7.93
CA ALA A 363 17.78 19.20 6.87
C ALA A 363 17.44 19.98 5.58
N GLU A 364 16.69 21.07 5.69
CA GLU A 364 16.38 21.98 4.59
C GLU A 364 17.64 22.58 3.95
N VAL A 365 18.55 23.15 4.74
CA VAL A 365 19.78 23.76 4.21
C VAL A 365 20.67 22.72 3.52
N ARG A 366 20.83 21.53 4.11
CA ARG A 366 21.61 20.44 3.49
C ARG A 366 20.99 19.98 2.17
N ARG A 367 19.66 19.83 2.11
CA ARG A 367 18.93 19.49 0.89
C ARG A 367 19.16 20.52 -0.22
N ALA A 368 19.07 21.80 0.10
CA ALA A 368 19.28 22.87 -0.86
C ALA A 368 20.71 22.91 -1.41
N LEU A 369 21.72 22.69 -0.56
CA LEU A 369 23.12 22.59 -1.00
C LEU A 369 23.36 21.38 -1.91
N MET A 370 22.80 20.23 -1.58
CA MET A 370 22.96 19.00 -2.37
C MET A 370 22.31 19.14 -3.75
N ALA A 371 21.15 19.80 -3.84
CA ALA A 371 20.51 20.10 -5.13
C ALA A 371 21.38 20.99 -6.04
N LEU A 372 22.21 21.87 -5.46
CA LEU A 372 23.18 22.70 -6.18
C LEU A 372 24.53 22.00 -6.41
N ASN A 373 24.66 20.71 -6.09
CA ASN A 373 25.92 19.95 -6.11
C ASN A 373 27.03 20.56 -5.22
N LEU A 374 26.66 21.18 -4.10
CA LEU A 374 27.60 21.78 -3.15
C LEU A 374 27.82 20.90 -1.91
N PRO A 375 28.97 21.03 -1.21
CA PRO A 375 29.23 20.29 0.01
C PRO A 375 28.18 20.58 1.10
N SER A 376 27.58 19.54 1.69
CA SER A 376 26.52 19.63 2.72
C SER A 376 27.00 19.30 4.15
N SER A 377 28.30 19.05 4.33
CA SER A 377 28.91 18.82 5.64
C SER A 377 29.46 20.12 6.25
N GLY A 378 29.39 20.21 7.59
CA GLY A 378 29.89 21.35 8.36
C GLY A 378 28.89 21.89 9.39
N ARG A 379 29.28 22.99 10.04
CA ARG A 379 28.42 23.72 10.99
C ARG A 379 27.32 24.45 10.23
N MET A 380 26.15 24.56 10.85
CA MET A 380 24.96 25.20 10.26
C MET A 380 25.24 26.58 9.66
N SER A 381 25.97 27.44 10.39
CA SER A 381 26.31 28.79 9.91
C SER A 381 27.06 28.76 8.58
N THR A 382 28.03 27.85 8.45
CA THR A 382 28.83 27.66 7.23
C THR A 382 27.98 27.11 6.08
N LEU A 383 27.01 26.22 6.37
CA LEU A 383 26.12 25.68 5.35
C LEU A 383 25.18 26.76 4.80
N LYS A 384 24.58 27.58 5.67
CA LYS A 384 23.71 28.69 5.28
C LYS A 384 24.47 29.74 4.45
N GLU A 385 25.67 30.09 4.88
CA GLU A 385 26.52 31.05 4.16
C GLU A 385 26.90 30.56 2.77
N ARG A 386 27.28 29.28 2.65
CA ARG A 386 27.54 28.63 1.36
C ARG A 386 26.32 28.62 0.44
N LEU A 387 25.13 28.39 0.99
CA LEU A 387 23.88 28.41 0.22
C LEU A 387 23.56 29.82 -0.27
N LYS A 388 23.76 30.84 0.57
CA LYS A 388 23.61 32.26 0.19
C LYS A 388 24.58 32.66 -0.92
N GLU A 389 25.85 32.27 -0.81
CA GLU A 389 26.87 32.57 -1.82
C GLU A 389 26.52 31.94 -3.18
N ALA A 390 26.07 30.68 -3.18
CA ALA A 390 25.63 30.00 -4.39
C ALA A 390 24.45 30.70 -5.06
N GLN A 391 23.46 31.16 -4.27
CA GLN A 391 22.27 31.88 -4.74
C GLN A 391 22.59 33.30 -5.26
N ARG A 392 23.71 33.91 -4.85
CA ARG A 392 24.17 35.21 -5.38
C ARG A 392 24.94 35.08 -6.69
N ASN A 393 25.51 33.90 -6.94
CA ASN A 393 26.34 33.60 -8.12
C ASN A 393 25.57 32.89 -9.25
N SER A 394 24.31 32.54 -9.01
CA SER A 394 23.36 32.00 -10.00
C SER A 394 22.42 33.09 -10.49
#